data_AF-A0A1M7H5A7-F1
#
_entry.id   AF-A0A1M7H5A7-F1
#
_cell.length_a   1.000
_cell.length_b   1.000
_cell.length_c   1.000
_cell.angle_alpha   90.00
_cell.angle_beta   90.00
_cell.angle_gamma   90.00
#
_symmetry.space_group_name_H-M   'P 1'
#
loop_
_entity.id
_entity.type
_entity.pdbx_description
1 polymer ?
#
loop_
_entity_poly.entity_id
_entity_poly.type
_entity_poly.pdbx_seq_one_letter_code
_entity_poly.pdbx_strand_id
1 'polypeptide(L)'
;MKSCLLSLLALLWSLPLFAQQASPVPFTGATPGFHQTHTGQILFSPTAVPVDGYPGAAYIGLSTYPLAPRSGLYFTAFLGSSLTQALHRLAPHLPQQELARTGTYQFSFYVDKQLIYLANLPAGAVDPTSKNKETVLHQALLNDDHPASEWGRALWYRFLANGGEKALSPGQHLLRLEIRPYFQHPLLRDGPILAAGQVALDVIAASALSKPVR
;
A
#
# COMPACT_ATOMS: atom_id res chain seq x y z
N MET A 1 -51.25 35.28 -19.25
CA MET A 1 -49.77 35.28 -19.10
C MET A 1 -49.33 35.39 -17.64
N LYS A 2 -49.90 34.58 -16.72
CA LYS A 2 -49.55 34.57 -15.29
C LYS A 2 -49.28 33.18 -14.73
N SER A 3 -49.64 32.12 -15.45
CA SER A 3 -49.40 30.72 -15.03
C SER A 3 -48.11 30.11 -15.57
N CYS A 4 -47.32 30.82 -16.38
CA CYS A 4 -46.02 30.31 -16.86
C CYS A 4 -44.87 30.63 -15.89
N LEU A 5 -45.04 31.61 -14.99
CA LEU A 5 -43.97 32.04 -14.08
C LEU A 5 -43.84 31.15 -12.82
N LEU A 6 -44.92 30.44 -12.44
CA LEU A 6 -44.94 29.62 -11.23
C LEU A 6 -44.32 28.23 -11.42
N SER A 7 -44.30 27.71 -12.65
CA SER A 7 -43.68 26.41 -12.94
C SER A 7 -42.14 26.46 -12.99
N LEU A 8 -41.55 27.66 -13.15
CA LEU A 8 -40.09 27.81 -13.18
C LEU A 8 -39.46 27.85 -11.77
N LEU A 9 -40.26 28.14 -10.74
CA LEU A 9 -39.75 28.27 -9.36
C LEU A 9 -39.65 26.92 -8.62
N ALA A 10 -40.37 25.88 -9.09
CA ALA A 10 -40.41 24.57 -8.46
C ALA A 10 -39.26 23.63 -8.86
N LEU A 11 -38.50 23.96 -9.92
CA LEU A 11 -37.36 23.13 -10.38
C LEU A 11 -36.02 23.45 -9.70
N LEU A 12 -35.97 24.47 -8.83
CA LEU A 12 -34.74 24.93 -8.17
C LEU A 12 -34.43 24.23 -6.83
N TRP A 13 -35.25 23.29 -6.38
CA TRP A 13 -35.14 22.68 -5.04
C TRP A 13 -34.74 21.20 -4.99
N SER A 14 -34.33 20.61 -6.11
CA SER A 14 -33.85 19.21 -6.15
C SER A 14 -32.40 19.07 -6.62
N LEU A 15 -31.52 19.97 -6.18
CA LEU A 15 -30.08 19.72 -6.26
C LEU A 15 -29.64 19.11 -4.92
N PRO A 16 -29.28 17.81 -4.85
CA PRO A 16 -28.51 17.34 -3.72
C PRO A 16 -27.19 18.13 -3.74
N LEU A 17 -27.04 19.03 -2.78
CA LEU A 17 -25.74 19.57 -2.39
C LEU A 17 -24.91 18.39 -1.89
N PHE A 18 -24.25 17.69 -2.80
CA PHE A 18 -23.07 16.93 -2.45
C PHE A 18 -22.02 17.95 -2.00
N ALA A 19 -22.02 18.24 -0.70
CA ALA A 19 -20.84 18.76 -0.05
C ALA A 19 -19.73 17.71 -0.27
N GLN A 20 -18.92 17.90 -1.31
CA GLN A 20 -17.63 17.25 -1.37
C GLN A 20 -16.87 17.74 -0.14
N GLN A 21 -16.74 16.90 0.88
CA GLN A 21 -15.73 17.11 1.92
C GLN A 21 -14.36 16.91 1.26
N ALA A 22 -13.92 17.93 0.53
CA ALA A 22 -12.52 18.08 0.19
C ALA A 22 -11.80 18.49 1.48
N SER A 23 -11.34 17.50 2.23
CA SER A 23 -10.13 17.71 3.03
C SER A 23 -8.97 17.27 2.15
N PRO A 24 -8.31 18.18 1.40
CA PRO A 24 -7.00 17.85 0.87
C PRO A 24 -6.07 17.78 2.09
N VAL A 25 -5.89 16.57 2.63
CA VAL A 25 -4.72 16.31 3.46
C VAL A 25 -3.52 16.59 2.54
N PRO A 26 -2.61 17.51 2.91
CA PRO A 26 -1.48 17.83 2.06
C PRO A 26 -0.68 16.55 1.76
N PHE A 27 -0.47 16.27 0.48
CA PHE A 27 0.39 15.17 0.02
C PHE A 27 1.80 15.43 0.54
N THR A 28 2.17 14.75 1.62
CA THR A 28 3.52 14.88 2.17
C THR A 28 4.41 13.88 1.43
N GLY A 29 5.42 14.39 0.73
CA GLY A 29 6.55 13.59 0.29
C GLY A 29 6.52 13.05 -1.13
N ALA A 30 5.81 13.63 -2.10
CA ALA A 30 5.95 13.24 -3.51
C ALA A 30 5.99 14.47 -4.44
N THR A 31 6.80 14.41 -5.50
CA THR A 31 6.80 15.43 -6.57
C THR A 31 5.38 15.62 -7.11
N PRO A 32 4.84 16.86 -7.12
CA PRO A 32 3.50 17.12 -7.64
C PRO A 32 3.34 16.55 -9.06
N GLY A 33 2.42 15.61 -9.22
CA GLY A 33 2.17 14.90 -10.49
C GLY A 33 2.55 13.42 -10.47
N PHE A 34 3.72 13.03 -9.94
CA PHE A 34 4.14 11.62 -9.93
C PHE A 34 3.22 10.76 -9.04
N HIS A 35 2.88 11.25 -7.86
CA HIS A 35 1.93 10.58 -6.97
C HIS A 35 0.55 10.41 -7.60
N GLN A 36 0.06 11.45 -8.28
CA GLN A 36 -1.27 11.45 -8.87
C GLN A 36 -1.39 10.42 -10.00
N THR A 37 -0.34 10.26 -10.83
CA THR A 37 -0.34 9.28 -11.92
C THR A 37 -0.15 7.84 -11.47
N HIS A 38 0.37 7.62 -10.25
CA HIS A 38 0.61 6.29 -9.69
C HIS A 38 -0.32 5.94 -8.51
N THR A 39 -1.30 6.78 -8.20
CA THR A 39 -2.25 6.52 -7.11
C THR A 39 -2.93 5.15 -7.30
N GLY A 40 -2.92 4.34 -6.26
CA GLY A 40 -3.40 2.95 -6.27
C GLY A 40 -2.36 1.92 -6.72
N GLN A 41 -1.13 2.34 -7.00
CA GLN A 41 -0.07 1.43 -7.48
C GLN A 41 0.99 1.17 -6.41
N ILE A 42 1.57 -0.02 -6.48
CA ILE A 42 2.81 -0.38 -5.80
C ILE A 42 3.90 -0.53 -6.85
N LEU A 43 4.99 0.21 -6.69
CA LEU A 43 6.17 0.12 -7.53
C LEU A 43 7.31 -0.53 -6.76
N PHE A 44 8.13 -1.33 -7.44
CA PHE A 44 9.26 -2.04 -6.84
C PHE A 44 10.59 -1.41 -7.30
N SER A 45 11.56 -1.37 -6.39
CA SER A 45 12.90 -0.85 -6.66
C SER A 45 13.99 -1.75 -6.04
N PRO A 46 15.20 -1.79 -6.62
CA PRO A 46 16.30 -2.58 -6.09
C PRO A 46 16.96 -1.91 -4.87
N THR A 47 16.75 -0.60 -4.72
CA THR A 47 17.34 0.25 -3.68
C THR A 47 16.28 1.12 -3.02
N ALA A 48 16.62 1.69 -1.87
CA ALA A 48 15.79 2.68 -1.20
C ALA A 48 15.60 3.90 -2.13
N VAL A 49 14.37 4.39 -2.23
CA VAL A 49 14.04 5.55 -3.05
C VAL A 49 13.86 6.76 -2.14
N PRO A 50 14.55 7.88 -2.38
CA PRO A 50 14.34 9.10 -1.61
C PRO A 50 12.89 9.57 -1.71
N VAL A 51 12.34 10.01 -0.58
CA VAL A 51 10.97 10.53 -0.47
C VAL A 51 10.77 11.73 -1.40
N ASP A 52 11.76 12.62 -1.52
CA ASP A 52 11.59 13.93 -2.16
C ASP A 52 11.67 13.94 -3.71
N GLY A 53 11.49 12.80 -4.38
CA GLY A 53 11.61 12.79 -5.85
C GLY A 53 10.89 11.69 -6.60
N TYR A 54 10.73 10.50 -5.99
CA TYR A 54 10.23 9.28 -6.65
C TYR A 54 10.53 9.22 -8.16
N PRO A 55 11.80 9.32 -8.57
CA PRO A 55 12.14 9.36 -9.99
C PRO A 55 11.70 8.04 -10.63
N GLY A 56 10.95 8.10 -11.73
CA GLY A 56 10.44 6.90 -12.41
C GLY A 56 11.52 5.86 -12.73
N ALA A 57 12.74 6.34 -13.03
CA ALA A 57 13.91 5.49 -13.31
C ALA A 57 14.41 4.64 -12.12
N ALA A 58 13.97 4.93 -10.89
CA ALA A 58 14.32 4.10 -9.73
C ALA A 58 13.51 2.80 -9.64
N TYR A 59 12.43 2.68 -10.42
CA TYR A 59 11.53 1.54 -10.36
C TYR A 59 11.78 0.55 -11.50
N ILE A 60 11.66 -0.75 -11.18
CA ILE A 60 12.01 -1.85 -12.09
C ILE A 60 10.93 -2.08 -13.17
N GLY A 61 9.69 -1.66 -12.88
CA GLY A 61 8.54 -1.92 -13.75
C GLY A 61 8.24 -3.41 -13.87
N LEU A 62 7.87 -3.87 -15.07
CA LEU A 62 7.65 -5.29 -15.39
C LEU A 62 8.88 -5.99 -15.97
N SER A 63 10.03 -5.32 -16.01
CA SER A 63 11.29 -5.96 -16.39
C SER A 63 11.65 -7.05 -15.39
N THR A 64 12.20 -8.16 -15.87
CA THR A 64 12.65 -9.24 -14.99
C THR A 64 13.83 -8.75 -14.15
N TYR A 65 13.65 -8.79 -12.82
CA TYR A 65 14.66 -8.42 -11.85
C TYR A 65 15.45 -9.64 -11.36
N PRO A 66 16.77 -9.73 -11.58
CA PRO A 66 17.57 -10.82 -11.05
C PRO A 66 17.70 -10.69 -9.52
N LEU A 67 17.04 -11.59 -8.81
CA LEU A 67 17.10 -11.68 -7.35
C LEU A 67 18.20 -12.65 -6.96
N ALA A 68 19.39 -12.10 -6.71
CA ALA A 68 20.58 -12.82 -6.30
C ALA A 68 20.79 -12.69 -4.78
N PRO A 69 21.67 -13.50 -4.18
CA PRO A 69 22.10 -13.28 -2.80
C PRO A 69 22.50 -11.82 -2.59
N ARG A 70 21.99 -11.20 -1.53
CA ARG A 70 22.26 -9.80 -1.14
C ARG A 70 21.58 -8.73 -2.02
N SER A 71 20.75 -9.12 -2.99
CA SER A 71 19.89 -8.17 -3.72
C SER A 71 18.97 -7.42 -2.75
N GLY A 72 18.74 -6.14 -3.03
CA GLY A 72 17.71 -5.36 -2.38
C GLY A 72 16.36 -5.52 -3.10
N LEU A 73 15.28 -5.48 -2.34
CA LEU A 73 13.92 -5.40 -2.89
C LEU A 73 13.10 -4.51 -1.98
N TYR A 74 12.65 -3.40 -2.53
CA TYR A 74 11.83 -2.40 -1.85
C TYR A 74 10.51 -2.25 -2.59
N PHE A 75 9.49 -1.78 -1.88
CA PHE A 75 8.25 -1.32 -2.51
C PHE A 75 7.93 0.12 -2.08
N THR A 76 7.26 0.84 -2.97
CA THR A 76 6.65 2.14 -2.72
C THR A 76 5.19 2.06 -3.16
N ALA A 77 4.27 2.19 -2.21
CA ALA A 77 2.84 2.23 -2.48
C ALA A 77 2.32 3.66 -2.46
N PHE A 78 1.66 4.10 -3.53
CA PHE A 78 1.07 5.42 -3.66
C PHE A 78 -0.43 5.34 -3.34
N LEU A 79 -0.84 5.81 -2.17
CA LEU A 79 -2.19 5.69 -1.66
C LEU A 79 -3.03 6.92 -2.05
N GLY A 80 -4.31 6.71 -2.38
CA GLY A 80 -5.23 7.82 -2.65
C GLY A 80 -5.66 8.60 -1.40
N SER A 81 -5.40 8.05 -0.21
CA SER A 81 -5.71 8.66 1.08
C SER A 81 -4.80 8.11 2.17
N SER A 82 -4.71 8.80 3.31
CA SER A 82 -4.08 8.23 4.49
C SER A 82 -4.83 6.99 4.99
N LEU A 83 -4.12 6.12 5.73
CA LEU A 83 -4.68 4.90 6.28
C LEU A 83 -5.87 5.19 7.20
N THR A 84 -5.75 6.19 8.08
CA THR A 84 -6.84 6.54 8.99
C THR A 84 -8.09 7.02 8.24
N GLN A 85 -7.93 7.76 7.14
CA GLN A 85 -9.08 8.15 6.31
C GLN A 85 -9.70 6.93 5.61
N ALA A 86 -8.90 5.98 5.15
CA ALA A 86 -9.40 4.72 4.59
C ALA A 86 -10.16 3.88 5.63
N LEU A 87 -9.65 3.79 6.86
CA LEU A 87 -10.30 3.12 7.98
C LEU A 87 -11.61 3.81 8.37
N HIS A 88 -11.66 5.14 8.32
CA HIS A 88 -12.88 5.89 8.62
C HIS A 88 -13.99 5.61 7.60
N ARG A 89 -13.66 5.37 6.33
CA ARG A 89 -14.65 4.91 5.34
C ARG A 89 -15.24 3.54 5.67
N LEU A 90 -14.48 2.65 6.31
CA LEU A 90 -14.98 1.32 6.70
C LEU A 90 -15.85 1.34 7.96
N ALA A 91 -15.58 2.27 8.87
CA ALA A 91 -16.29 2.39 10.13
C ALA A 91 -16.48 3.87 10.51
N PRO A 92 -17.36 4.60 9.81
CA PRO A 92 -17.55 6.04 10.01
C PRO A 92 -18.10 6.39 11.39
N HIS A 93 -18.71 5.42 12.08
CA HIS A 93 -19.21 5.56 13.44
C HIS A 93 -18.11 5.47 14.51
N LEU A 94 -16.91 4.98 14.17
CA LEU A 94 -15.80 4.89 15.12
C LEU A 94 -15.00 6.20 15.17
N PRO A 95 -14.56 6.63 16.36
CA PRO A 95 -13.67 7.79 16.50
C PRO A 95 -12.35 7.56 15.76
N GLN A 96 -11.81 8.63 15.16
CA GLN A 96 -10.53 8.58 14.44
C GLN A 96 -9.39 8.01 15.30
N GLN A 97 -9.35 8.36 16.59
CA GLN A 97 -8.35 7.87 17.53
C GLN A 97 -8.45 6.34 17.73
N GLU A 98 -9.66 5.80 17.79
CA GLU A 98 -9.88 4.36 17.97
C GLU A 98 -9.47 3.60 16.70
N LEU A 99 -9.78 4.14 15.52
CA LEU A 99 -9.33 3.60 14.24
C LEU A 99 -7.81 3.61 14.10
N ALA A 100 -7.14 4.69 14.51
CA ALA A 100 -5.68 4.77 14.48
C ALA A 100 -5.01 3.77 15.44
N ARG A 101 -5.67 3.45 16.56
CA ARG A 101 -5.20 2.51 17.58
C ARG A 101 -5.43 1.04 17.20
N THR A 102 -6.53 0.72 16.54
CA THR A 102 -6.97 -0.67 16.26
C THR A 102 -6.79 -1.09 14.81
N GLY A 103 -6.65 -0.13 13.90
CA GLY A 103 -6.51 -0.37 12.46
C GLY A 103 -5.10 -0.16 11.94
N THR A 104 -4.79 -0.86 10.85
CA THR A 104 -3.50 -0.85 10.16
C THR A 104 -3.64 -1.50 8.77
N TYR A 105 -2.53 -1.92 8.16
CA TYR A 105 -2.51 -2.52 6.82
C TYR A 105 -2.61 -4.05 6.86
N GLN A 106 -3.35 -4.61 5.90
CA GLN A 106 -3.31 -6.02 5.56
C GLN A 106 -2.60 -6.16 4.21
N PHE A 107 -1.68 -7.12 4.12
CA PHE A 107 -0.92 -7.42 2.92
C PHE A 107 -1.30 -8.79 2.38
N SER A 108 -1.46 -8.90 1.06
CA SER A 108 -1.63 -10.17 0.38
C SER A 108 -0.50 -10.38 -0.62
N PHE A 109 0.23 -11.48 -0.47
CA PHE A 109 1.33 -11.89 -1.33
C PHE A 109 0.84 -12.97 -2.28
N TYR A 110 0.99 -12.72 -3.58
CA TYR A 110 0.72 -13.69 -4.61
C TYR A 110 2.00 -14.00 -5.38
N VAL A 111 2.19 -15.26 -5.72
CA VAL A 111 3.24 -15.72 -6.63
C VAL A 111 2.55 -16.46 -7.76
N ASP A 112 2.84 -16.06 -9.01
CA ASP A 112 2.27 -16.68 -10.21
C ASP A 112 0.73 -16.78 -10.16
N LYS A 113 0.10 -15.69 -9.69
CA LYS A 113 -1.35 -15.51 -9.51
C LYS A 113 -1.97 -16.32 -8.35
N GLN A 114 -1.20 -17.13 -7.63
CA GLN A 114 -1.68 -17.86 -6.45
C GLN A 114 -1.47 -17.04 -5.18
N LEU A 115 -2.50 -16.90 -4.34
CA LEU A 115 -2.35 -16.31 -3.02
C LEU A 115 -1.51 -17.25 -2.15
N ILE A 116 -0.35 -16.78 -1.70
CA ILE A 116 0.56 -17.56 -0.86
C ILE A 116 0.37 -17.19 0.60
N TYR A 117 0.26 -15.89 0.91
CA TYR A 117 0.19 -15.43 2.28
C TYR A 117 -0.61 -14.15 2.43
N LEU A 118 -1.45 -14.11 3.46
CA LEU A 118 -2.17 -12.92 3.91
C LEU A 118 -1.66 -12.55 5.30
N ALA A 119 -1.19 -11.32 5.44
CA ALA A 119 -0.58 -10.82 6.66
C ALA A 119 -1.34 -9.60 7.19
N ASN A 120 -1.89 -9.74 8.38
CA ASN A 120 -2.32 -8.59 9.17
C ASN A 120 -1.08 -8.00 9.86
N LEU A 121 -0.75 -6.76 9.53
CA LEU A 121 0.31 -6.04 10.21
C LEU A 121 -0.13 -5.70 11.63
N PRO A 122 0.69 -5.81 12.69
CA PRO A 122 0.25 -5.41 14.02
C PRO A 122 -0.13 -3.92 14.09
N ALA A 123 -1.08 -3.56 14.95
CA ALA A 123 -1.55 -2.17 15.06
C ALA A 123 -0.42 -1.19 15.45
N GLY A 124 0.59 -1.65 16.19
CA GLY A 124 1.76 -0.83 16.58
C GLY A 124 2.89 -0.76 15.55
N ALA A 125 2.77 -1.42 14.39
CA ALA A 125 3.87 -1.47 13.41
C ALA A 125 4.06 -0.16 12.62
N VAL A 126 3.01 0.65 12.50
CA VAL A 126 3.05 1.98 11.86
C VAL A 126 2.69 3.00 12.92
N ASP A 127 3.46 4.07 13.04
CA ASP A 127 3.18 5.09 14.04
C ASP A 127 1.89 5.86 13.70
N PRO A 128 1.16 6.37 14.71
CA PRO A 128 -0.10 7.08 14.49
C PRO A 128 0.03 8.33 13.61
N THR A 129 1.17 9.02 13.59
CA THR A 129 1.36 10.24 12.79
C THR A 129 1.37 9.90 11.31
N SER A 130 2.16 8.88 10.93
CA SER A 130 2.21 8.36 9.57
C SER A 130 0.86 7.82 9.11
N LYS A 131 0.15 7.04 9.94
CA LYS A 131 -1.22 6.56 9.61
C LYS A 131 -2.18 7.69 9.25
N ASN A 132 -2.04 8.85 9.89
CA ASN A 132 -2.94 9.98 9.71
C ASN A 132 -2.59 10.86 8.50
N LYS A 133 -1.31 10.96 8.14
CA LYS A 133 -0.82 11.96 7.18
C LYS A 133 -0.26 11.37 5.89
N GLU A 134 0.40 10.23 5.96
CA GLU A 134 1.15 9.70 4.82
C GLU A 134 0.22 9.11 3.77
N THR A 135 0.54 9.39 2.52
CA THR A 135 -0.11 8.82 1.34
C THR A 135 0.90 8.06 0.47
N VAL A 136 2.13 7.88 0.97
CA VAL A 136 3.13 7.03 0.37
C VAL A 136 3.71 6.12 1.42
N LEU A 137 3.70 4.82 1.15
CA LEU A 137 4.27 3.81 2.03
C LEU A 137 5.48 3.19 1.35
N HIS A 138 6.68 3.49 1.85
CA HIS A 138 7.92 2.94 1.34
C HIS A 138 8.54 1.98 2.35
N GLN A 139 8.91 0.76 1.92
CA GLN A 139 9.54 -0.23 2.78
C GLN A 139 10.52 -1.14 2.05
N ALA A 140 11.50 -1.64 2.81
CA ALA A 140 12.34 -2.75 2.38
C ALA A 140 11.65 -4.09 2.69
N LEU A 141 11.60 -4.98 1.70
CA LEU A 141 11.32 -6.39 1.88
C LEU A 141 12.63 -7.16 2.08
N LEU A 142 13.63 -6.84 1.24
CA LEU A 142 14.99 -7.34 1.31
C LEU A 142 15.97 -6.16 1.30
N ASN A 143 16.91 -6.15 2.25
CA ASN A 143 18.07 -5.27 2.19
C ASN A 143 19.22 -5.85 3.02
N ASP A 144 20.46 -5.51 2.63
CA ASP A 144 21.66 -5.88 3.36
C ASP A 144 22.28 -4.69 4.13
N ASP A 145 21.97 -3.45 3.73
CA ASP A 145 22.83 -2.30 4.03
C ASP A 145 22.20 -1.19 4.90
N HIS A 146 20.91 -1.25 5.23
CA HIS A 146 20.25 -0.18 6.01
C HIS A 146 19.23 -0.68 7.05
N PRO A 147 19.09 0.02 8.18
CA PRO A 147 17.96 -0.17 9.09
C PRO A 147 16.69 0.44 8.47
N ALA A 148 16.18 -0.17 7.41
CA ALA A 148 14.80 0.07 7.00
C ALA A 148 13.88 -0.40 8.13
N SER A 149 12.68 0.18 8.22
CA SER A 149 11.75 -0.13 9.31
C SER A 149 11.60 -1.65 9.46
N GLU A 150 11.72 -2.13 10.70
CA GLU A 150 11.84 -3.56 10.98
C GLU A 150 10.63 -4.36 10.48
N TRP A 151 9.48 -3.72 10.36
CA TRP A 151 8.23 -4.39 10.01
C TRP A 151 8.15 -4.83 8.54
N GLY A 152 8.75 -4.09 7.60
CA GLY A 152 8.75 -4.49 6.18
C GLY A 152 9.51 -5.80 5.95
N ARG A 153 10.67 -5.94 6.59
CA ARG A 153 11.45 -7.17 6.59
C ARG A 153 10.78 -8.29 7.37
N ALA A 154 10.24 -7.99 8.54
CA ALA A 154 9.51 -8.98 9.33
C ALA A 154 8.29 -9.52 8.54
N LEU A 155 7.60 -8.65 7.79
CA LEU A 155 6.52 -9.02 6.89
C LEU A 155 7.01 -9.98 5.79
N TRP A 156 8.13 -9.67 5.14
CA TRP A 156 8.74 -10.52 4.12
C TRP A 156 9.15 -11.90 4.66
N TYR A 157 9.83 -11.96 5.80
CA TYR A 157 10.22 -13.24 6.40
C TYR A 157 9.02 -14.07 6.83
N ARG A 158 7.95 -13.44 7.32
CA ARG A 158 6.69 -14.15 7.59
C ARG A 158 6.09 -14.72 6.30
N PHE A 159 6.10 -13.97 5.20
CA PHE A 159 5.67 -14.49 3.89
C PHE A 159 6.49 -15.72 3.47
N LEU A 160 7.81 -15.63 3.54
CA LEU A 160 8.72 -16.74 3.22
C LEU A 160 8.42 -17.99 4.05
N ALA A 161 8.35 -17.84 5.38
CA ALA A 161 8.06 -18.92 6.31
C ALA A 161 6.67 -19.54 6.13
N ASN A 162 5.73 -18.83 5.52
CA ASN A 162 4.35 -19.29 5.26
C ASN A 162 4.14 -19.73 3.81
N GLY A 163 5.19 -20.27 3.17
CA GLY A 163 5.12 -20.85 1.82
C GLY A 163 5.77 -20.02 0.73
N GLY A 164 6.20 -18.79 1.03
CA GLY A 164 6.91 -17.94 0.10
C GLY A 164 8.24 -18.54 -0.40
N GLU A 165 8.99 -19.24 0.46
CA GLU A 165 10.24 -19.92 0.05
C GLU A 165 10.01 -20.99 -1.03
N LYS A 166 8.93 -21.76 -0.88
CA LYS A 166 8.56 -22.79 -1.85
C LYS A 166 8.01 -22.18 -3.13
N ALA A 167 7.21 -21.13 -3.00
CA ALA A 167 6.57 -20.47 -4.14
C ALA A 167 7.59 -19.70 -5.01
N LEU A 168 8.61 -19.08 -4.38
CA LEU A 168 9.72 -18.40 -5.05
C LEU A 168 10.95 -19.31 -5.17
N SER A 169 10.76 -20.53 -5.68
CA SER A 169 11.90 -21.41 -6.00
C SER A 169 12.85 -20.77 -7.02
N PRO A 170 14.08 -21.30 -7.21
CA PRO A 170 14.94 -20.78 -8.28
C PRO A 170 14.24 -20.79 -9.65
N GLY A 171 14.28 -19.67 -10.36
CA GLY A 171 13.58 -19.46 -11.63
C GLY A 171 12.75 -18.17 -11.69
N GLN A 172 11.97 -18.05 -12.78
CA GLN A 172 11.16 -16.87 -13.05
C GLN A 172 9.79 -16.93 -12.36
N HIS A 173 9.45 -15.85 -11.67
CA HIS A 173 8.21 -15.72 -10.92
C HIS A 173 7.61 -14.32 -11.06
N LEU A 174 6.28 -14.23 -11.03
CA LEU A 174 5.58 -12.96 -10.89
C LEU A 174 5.13 -12.79 -9.44
N LEU A 175 5.83 -11.92 -8.69
CA LEU A 175 5.42 -11.51 -7.36
C LEU A 175 4.41 -10.37 -7.47
N ARG A 176 3.27 -10.50 -6.79
CA ARG A 176 2.27 -9.44 -6.67
C ARG A 176 1.95 -9.17 -5.20
N LEU A 177 1.87 -7.89 -4.87
CA LEU A 177 1.51 -7.39 -3.55
C LEU A 177 0.22 -6.60 -3.64
N GLU A 178 -0.68 -6.83 -2.69
CA GLU A 178 -1.86 -5.98 -2.47
C GLU A 178 -1.86 -5.46 -1.04
N ILE A 179 -2.31 -4.22 -0.86
CA ILE A 179 -2.45 -3.55 0.43
C ILE A 179 -3.91 -3.15 0.63
N ARG A 180 -4.48 -3.52 1.78
CA ARG A 180 -5.83 -3.14 2.22
C ARG A 180 -5.77 -2.44 3.59
N PRO A 181 -6.72 -1.55 3.93
CA PRO A 181 -6.90 -1.17 5.32
C PRO A 181 -7.62 -2.32 6.04
N TYR A 182 -7.27 -2.58 7.29
CA TYR A 182 -8.06 -3.45 8.14
C TYR A 182 -8.07 -2.92 9.58
N PHE A 183 -9.09 -3.28 10.33
CA PHE A 183 -9.12 -3.10 11.78
C PHE A 183 -9.81 -4.28 12.44
N GLN A 184 -9.63 -4.40 13.75
CA GLN A 184 -10.24 -5.46 14.54
C GLN A 184 -11.04 -4.85 15.68
N HIS A 185 -12.38 -4.76 15.51
CA HIS A 185 -13.31 -4.35 16.58
C HIS A 185 -14.78 -4.68 16.24
N PRO A 186 -15.47 -5.62 16.93
CA PRO A 186 -14.94 -6.75 17.71
C PRO A 186 -14.41 -7.89 16.83
N LEU A 187 -14.76 -7.88 15.54
CA LEU A 187 -14.33 -8.84 14.52
C LEU A 187 -13.35 -8.16 13.57
N LEU A 188 -12.52 -8.96 12.89
CA LEU A 188 -11.66 -8.47 11.82
C LEU A 188 -12.52 -7.99 10.65
N ARG A 189 -12.22 -6.79 10.16
CA ARG A 189 -12.80 -6.22 8.94
C ARG A 189 -11.70 -5.61 8.11
N ASP A 190 -11.62 -6.02 6.85
CA ASP A 190 -10.77 -5.41 5.84
C ASP A 190 -11.59 -4.56 4.87
N GLY A 191 -10.88 -3.70 4.13
CA GLY A 191 -11.47 -2.81 3.14
C GLY A 191 -11.07 -3.12 1.71
N PRO A 192 -11.43 -2.23 0.77
CA PRO A 192 -10.97 -2.34 -0.61
C PRO A 192 -9.45 -2.21 -0.70
N ILE A 193 -8.90 -2.67 -1.82
CA ILE A 193 -7.47 -2.50 -2.14
C ILE A 193 -7.15 -1.00 -2.17
N LEU A 194 -6.15 -0.59 -1.39
CA LEU A 194 -5.59 0.76 -1.42
C LEU A 194 -4.53 0.91 -2.48
N ALA A 195 -3.71 -0.12 -2.65
CA ALA A 195 -2.69 -0.19 -3.68
C ALA A 195 -2.37 -1.64 -4.04
N ALA A 196 -2.02 -1.87 -5.29
CA ALA A 196 -1.51 -3.15 -5.77
C ALA A 196 -0.39 -2.94 -6.79
N GLY A 197 0.49 -3.93 -6.90
CA GLY A 197 1.53 -3.92 -7.91
C GLY A 197 2.22 -5.26 -8.00
N GLN A 198 3.00 -5.44 -9.07
CA GLN A 198 3.70 -6.67 -9.36
C GLN A 198 5.09 -6.41 -9.91
N VAL A 199 5.99 -7.37 -9.71
CA VAL A 199 7.36 -7.37 -10.23
C VAL A 199 7.70 -8.77 -10.72
N ALA A 200 8.32 -8.83 -11.90
CA ALA A 200 8.89 -10.07 -12.41
C ALA A 200 10.25 -10.30 -11.74
N LEU A 201 10.43 -11.45 -11.11
CA LEU A 201 11.66 -11.84 -10.42
C LEU A 201 12.28 -13.03 -11.15
N ASP A 202 13.60 -13.04 -11.25
CA ASP A 202 14.39 -14.21 -11.59
C ASP A 202 15.22 -14.61 -10.36
N VAL A 203 14.73 -15.60 -9.62
CA VAL A 203 15.34 -16.05 -8.37
C VAL A 203 16.55 -16.92 -8.70
N ILE A 204 17.75 -16.39 -8.48
CA ILE A 204 18.99 -17.08 -8.88
C ILE A 204 19.29 -18.28 -7.97
N ALA A 205 19.00 -18.15 -6.69
CA ALA A 205 19.18 -19.21 -5.69
C ALA A 205 18.23 -18.99 -4.51
N ALA A 206 17.86 -20.06 -3.79
CA ALA A 206 17.01 -19.93 -2.60
C ALA A 206 17.61 -18.99 -1.54
N SER A 207 18.95 -18.95 -1.44
CA SER A 207 19.67 -18.03 -0.55
C SER A 207 19.52 -16.55 -0.91
N ALA A 208 18.95 -16.21 -2.07
CA ALA A 208 18.61 -14.84 -2.46
C ALA A 208 17.42 -14.27 -1.68
N LEU A 209 16.59 -15.13 -1.08
CA LEU A 209 15.38 -14.74 -0.37
C LEU A 209 15.65 -14.38 1.10
N SER A 210 16.80 -14.74 1.64
CA SER A 210 17.14 -14.61 3.06
C SER A 210 18.46 -13.88 3.27
N LYS A 211 18.65 -13.26 4.44
CA LYS A 211 19.95 -12.71 4.81
C LYS A 211 20.99 -13.85 4.91
N PRO A 212 22.25 -13.67 4.47
CA PRO A 212 23.28 -14.65 4.73
C PRO A 212 23.43 -14.88 6.24
N VAL A 213 23.38 -16.15 6.66
CA VAL A 213 23.80 -16.57 7.99
C VAL A 213 25.29 -16.24 8.11
N ARG A 214 25.65 -15.31 9.01
CA ARG A 214 27.05 -15.10 9.40
C ARG A 214 27.41 -16.07 10.50
#